data_AF-A0A7C2YR06-F1
#
_entry.id   AF-A0A7C2YR06-F1
#
_cell.length_a   1.000
_cell.length_b   1.000
_cell.length_c   1.000
_cell.angle_alpha   90.00
_cell.angle_beta   90.00
_cell.angle_gamma   90.00
#
_symmetry.space_group_name_H-M   'P 1'
#
loop_
_entity.id
_entity.type
_entity.pdbx_description
1 polymer ?
#
loop_
_entity_poly.entity_id
_entity_poly.type
_entity_poly.pdbx_seq_one_letter_code
_entity_poly.pdbx_strand_id
1 'polypeptide(L)' 'MPSHGSVTKAGKVRQATPKVERMPHRDPVPRLKNRVKYLKRFVYSQENSR' A
#
# COMPACT_ATOMS: atom_id res chain seq x y z
N MET A 1 17.17 -15.97 38.99
CA MET A 1 17.06 -15.40 37.63
C MET A 1 15.83 -14.50 37.59
N PRO A 2 15.94 -13.21 37.22
CA PRO A 2 14.75 -12.37 37.04
C PRO A 2 14.02 -12.85 35.77
N SER A 3 12.82 -13.41 35.94
CA SER A 3 12.01 -14.00 34.87
C SER A 3 11.37 -12.97 33.94
N HIS A 4 11.34 -11.69 34.34
CA HIS A 4 10.60 -10.64 33.65
C HIS A 4 11.54 -9.59 33.06
N GLY A 5 11.59 -9.52 31.73
CA GLY A 5 12.34 -8.51 30.99
C GLY A 5 11.69 -7.11 31.08
N SER A 6 12.45 -6.10 30.66
CA SER A 6 11.98 -4.70 30.70
C SER A 6 10.84 -4.44 29.71
N VAL A 7 9.66 -4.09 30.24
CA VAL A 7 8.45 -3.77 29.48
C VAL A 7 8.52 -2.36 28.87
N THR A 8 9.50 -1.54 29.26
CA THR A 8 9.56 -0.10 28.93
C THR A 8 9.73 0.19 27.44
N LYS A 9 10.12 -0.79 26.64
CA LYS A 9 10.26 -0.66 25.17
C LYS A 9 8.99 -1.01 24.39
N ALA A 10 7.95 -1.51 25.06
CA ALA A 10 6.72 -1.93 24.40
C ALA A 10 6.06 -0.72 23.69
N GLY A 11 5.79 -0.86 22.39
CA GLY A 11 5.06 0.16 21.62
C GLY A 11 5.82 1.45 21.28
N LYS A 12 7.07 1.63 21.76
CA LYS A 12 7.88 2.85 21.56
C LYS A 12 7.89 3.33 20.10
N VAL A 13 8.11 2.41 19.17
CA VAL A 13 8.21 2.75 17.73
C VAL A 13 6.86 3.19 17.17
N ARG A 14 5.75 2.55 17.56
CA ARG A 14 4.41 2.90 17.08
C ARG A 14 3.94 4.26 17.61
N GLN A 15 4.32 4.61 18.84
CA GLN A 15 4.00 5.90 19.44
C GLN A 15 4.89 7.03 18.89
N ALA A 16 6.13 6.73 18.52
CA ALA A 16 7.05 7.70 17.93
C ALA A 16 6.70 8.08 16.48
N THR A 17 6.03 7.21 15.74
CA THR A 17 5.64 7.49 14.35
C THR A 17 4.42 8.41 14.30
N PRO A 18 4.51 9.61 13.70
CA PRO A 18 3.34 10.49 13.53
C PRO A 18 2.31 9.83 12.61
N LYS A 19 1.03 9.97 12.95
CA LYS A 19 -0.06 9.44 12.13
C LYS A 19 -0.21 10.29 10.87
N VAL A 20 -0.12 9.65 9.71
CA VAL A 20 -0.43 10.25 8.41
C VAL A 20 -1.82 9.78 7.98
N GLU A 21 -2.67 10.73 7.60
CA GLU A 21 -4.03 10.45 7.11
C GLU A 21 -4.02 9.84 5.71
N ARG A 22 -5.02 9.00 5.42
CA ARG A 22 -5.16 8.36 4.11
C ARG A 22 -5.72 9.38 3.11
N MET A 23 -5.09 9.46 1.93
CA MET A 23 -5.64 10.23 0.80
C MET A 23 -6.95 9.59 0.31
N PRO A 24 -8.00 10.38 0.03
CA PRO A 24 -9.24 9.85 -0.52
C PRO A 24 -8.96 9.24 -1.90
N HIS A 25 -9.30 7.96 -2.07
CA HIS A 25 -9.15 7.26 -3.35
C HIS A 25 -10.49 6.65 -3.76
N ARG A 26 -10.91 6.89 -5.01
CA ARG A 26 -12.07 6.23 -5.62
C ARG A 26 -11.58 5.19 -6.61
N ASP A 27 -11.90 3.93 -6.34
CA ASP A 27 -11.68 2.83 -7.28
C ASP A 27 -12.79 2.82 -8.35
N PRO A 28 -12.45 2.62 -9.64
CA PRO A 28 -13.46 2.42 -10.67
C PRO A 28 -14.12 1.03 -10.53
N VAL A 29 -15.35 0.90 -11.04
CA VAL A 29 -16.06 -0.38 -11.09
C VAL A 29 -15.24 -1.47 -11.80
N PRO A 30 -15.38 -2.76 -11.44
CA PRO A 30 -14.54 -3.85 -11.95
C PRO A 30 -14.43 -3.91 -13.48
N ARG A 31 -15.55 -3.65 -14.19
CA ARG A 31 -15.58 -3.63 -15.66
C ARG A 31 -14.61 -2.61 -16.26
N LEU A 32 -14.60 -1.38 -15.71
CA LEU A 32 -13.69 -0.32 -16.15
C LEU A 32 -12.24 -0.65 -15.74
N LYS A 33 -12.03 -1.13 -14.51
CA LYS A 33 -10.71 -1.53 -14.01
C LYS A 33 -10.06 -2.61 -14.87
N ASN A 34 -10.84 -3.61 -15.30
CA ASN A 34 -10.34 -4.70 -16.15
C ASN A 34 -10.02 -4.20 -17.57
N ARG A 35 -10.87 -3.34 -18.16
CA ARG A 35 -10.60 -2.73 -19.47
C ARG A 35 -9.31 -1.91 -19.46
N VAL A 36 -9.12 -1.03 -18.48
CA VAL A 36 -7.91 -0.20 -18.36
C VAL A 36 -6.67 -1.06 -18.16
N LYS A 37 -6.74 -2.11 -17.33
CA LYS A 37 -5.63 -3.05 -17.13
C LYS A 37 -5.26 -3.79 -18.41
N TYR A 38 -6.24 -4.25 -19.19
CA TYR A 38 -6.00 -4.91 -20.47
C TYR A 38 -5.29 -3.98 -21.45
N LEU A 39 -5.83 -2.78 -21.66
CA LEU A 39 -5.23 -1.78 -22.55
C LEU A 39 -3.79 -1.46 -22.14
N LYS A 40 -3.56 -1.18 -20.84
CA LYS A 40 -2.23 -0.86 -20.32
C LYS A 40 -1.23 -2.02 -20.48
N ARG A 41 -1.64 -3.27 -20.25
CA ARG A 41 -0.74 -4.44 -20.26
C ARG A 41 -0.44 -4.98 -21.65
N PHE A 42 -1.42 -4.96 -22.55
CA PHE A 42 -1.30 -5.68 -23.82
C PHE A 42 -1.29 -4.78 -25.03
N VAL A 43 -2.02 -3.66 -25.01
CA VAL A 43 -2.09 -2.75 -26.15
C VAL A 43 -0.94 -1.75 -26.07
N TYR A 44 -0.92 -0.91 -25.03
CA TYR A 44 0.05 0.18 -24.92
C TYR A 44 1.47 -0.29 -24.55
N SER A 45 1.59 -1.42 -23.85
CA SER A 45 2.91 -1.97 -23.49
C SER A 45 3.70 -2.47 -24.71
N GLN A 46 3.02 -2.86 -25.80
CA GLN A 46 3.65 -3.33 -27.03
C GLN A 46 4.02 -2.16 -27.96
N GLU A 47 3.25 -1.08 -27.92
CA GLU A 47 3.53 0.14 -28.70
C GLU A 47 4.76 0.90 -28.19
N ASN A 48 4.99 0.90 -26.87
CA ASN A 48 6.08 1.64 -26.24
C ASN A 48 7.43 0.88 -26.20
N SER A 49 7.47 -0.35 -26.73
CA SER A 49 8.67 -1.20 -26.84
C SER A 49 9.27 -1.23 -28.25
N ARG A 50 8.76 -0.41 -29.16
CA ARG A 50 9.34 -0.13 -30.50
C ARG A 50 10.00 1.25 -30.48
#